data_AF-A0A7W0Z338-F1
#
_entry.id   AF-A0A7W0Z338-F1
#
_cell.length_a   1.000
_cell.length_b   1.000
_cell.length_c   1.000
_cell.angle_alpha   90.00
_cell.angle_beta   90.00
_cell.angle_gamma   90.00
#
_symmetry.space_group_name_H-M   'P 1'
#
loop_
_entity.id
_entity.type
_entity.pdbx_description
1 polymer ?
#
loop_
_entity_poly.entity_id
_entity_poly.type
_entity_poly.pdbx_seq_one_letter_code
_entity_poly.pdbx_strand_id
1 'polypeptide(L)'
;VRIPVHTGHSESVYVELSRETSLEEVLEAFRAAPGVTFSGDADDFPTPLEAAGDPSTFVGRVRVEGNVVQYWCVSDNLLKGAATNAVQIAEELVGVRV
;
A
#
# COMPACT_ATOMS: atom_id res chain seq x y z
N VAL A 1 12.84 8.28 -5.53
CA VAL A 1 14.06 8.99 -5.04
C VAL A 1 14.77 8.08 -4.04
N ARG A 2 16.12 8.05 -4.02
CA ARG A 2 16.85 7.23 -3.04
C ARG A 2 17.16 8.04 -1.78
N ILE A 3 16.88 7.45 -0.63
CA ILE A 3 17.13 8.02 0.70
C ILE A 3 17.80 6.94 1.59
N PRO A 4 18.49 7.30 2.67
CA PRO A 4 19.29 6.36 3.47
C PRO A 4 18.43 5.57 4.47
N VAL A 5 17.50 4.75 3.97
CA VAL A 5 16.74 3.76 4.75
C VAL A 5 17.30 2.37 4.50
N HIS A 6 17.43 1.56 5.55
CA HIS A 6 18.01 0.21 5.48
C HIS A 6 17.19 -0.72 4.56
N THR A 7 15.88 -0.76 4.77
CA THR A 7 14.93 -1.56 3.99
C THR A 7 13.58 -0.85 3.99
N GLY A 8 12.84 -1.03 2.90
CA GLY A 8 11.53 -0.43 2.69
C GLY A 8 11.56 0.73 1.70
N HIS A 9 10.58 0.76 0.81
CA HIS A 9 10.31 1.89 -0.07
C HIS A 9 9.01 2.55 0.34
N SER A 10 8.94 3.87 0.13
CA SER A 10 7.75 4.66 0.41
C SER A 10 7.42 5.56 -0.77
N GLU A 11 6.13 5.77 -0.99
CA GLU A 11 5.62 6.57 -2.09
C GLU A 11 4.54 7.52 -1.59
N SER A 12 4.65 8.78 -2.00
CA SER A 12 3.56 9.74 -1.94
C SER A 12 2.87 9.69 -3.29
N VAL A 13 1.59 9.31 -3.29
CA VAL A 13 0.83 9.03 -4.50
C VAL A 13 -0.28 10.05 -4.64
N TYR A 14 -0.39 10.61 -5.84
CA TYR A 14 -1.48 11.47 -6.28
C TYR A 14 -2.21 10.75 -7.41
N VAL A 15 -3.52 10.55 -7.25
CA VAL A 15 -4.36 9.85 -8.22
C VAL A 15 -5.54 10.73 -8.57
N GLU A 16 -5.75 10.96 -9.87
CA GLU A 16 -6.97 11.58 -10.38
C GLU A 16 -7.92 10.50 -10.91
N LEU A 17 -9.15 10.50 -10.42
CA LEU A 17 -10.19 9.55 -10.80
C LEU A 17 -11.09 10.13 -11.91
N SER A 18 -11.76 9.26 -12.65
CA SER A 18 -12.71 9.67 -13.70
C SER A 18 -14.03 10.24 -13.16
N ARG A 19 -14.26 10.15 -11.84
CA ARG A 19 -15.45 10.67 -11.14
C ARG A 19 -15.04 11.19 -9.77
N GLU A 20 -15.86 12.06 -9.20
CA GLU A 20 -15.75 12.43 -7.80
C GLU A 20 -15.90 11.20 -6.88
N THR A 21 -15.24 11.26 -5.73
CA THR A 21 -15.29 10.22 -4.70
C THR A 21 -15.35 10.86 -3.32
N SER A 22 -15.73 10.07 -2.32
CA SER A 22 -15.64 10.44 -0.90
C SER A 22 -14.44 9.80 -0.22
N LEU A 23 -14.02 10.37 0.92
CA LEU A 23 -12.99 9.76 1.76
C LEU A 23 -13.41 8.34 2.18
N GLU A 24 -14.66 8.15 2.63
CA GLU A 24 -15.17 6.86 3.09
C GLU A 24 -15.09 5.77 2.01
N GLU A 25 -15.48 6.07 0.76
CA GLU A 25 -15.36 5.12 -0.36
C GLU A 25 -13.90 4.67 -0.57
N VAL A 26 -12.95 5.60 -0.46
CA VAL A 26 -11.52 5.32 -0.63
C VAL A 26 -10.99 4.49 0.54
N LEU A 27 -11.36 4.83 1.78
CA LEU A 27 -10.94 4.06 2.95
C LEU A 27 -11.46 2.62 2.89
N GLU A 28 -12.72 2.44 2.48
CA GLU A 28 -13.30 1.10 2.32
C GLU A 28 -12.62 0.31 1.21
N ALA A 29 -12.27 0.96 0.08
CA ALA A 29 -11.48 0.33 -0.97
C ALA A 29 -10.10 -0.15 -0.46
N PHE A 30 -9.41 0.64 0.37
CA PHE A 30 -8.15 0.22 0.98
C PHE A 30 -8.32 -0.93 1.98
N ARG A 31 -9.39 -0.93 2.79
CA ARG A 31 -9.69 -2.05 3.72
C ARG A 31 -9.98 -3.36 2.97
N ALA A 32 -10.63 -3.27 1.82
CA ALA A 32 -11.00 -4.43 1.01
C ALA A 32 -9.86 -4.92 0.09
N ALA A 33 -8.81 -4.12 -0.13
CA ALA A 33 -7.74 -4.45 -1.07
C ALA A 33 -6.84 -5.58 -0.54
N PRO A 34 -6.71 -6.72 -1.25
CA PRO A 34 -5.86 -7.82 -0.81
C PRO A 34 -4.38 -7.41 -0.69
N GLY A 35 -3.76 -7.72 0.46
CA GLY A 35 -2.35 -7.41 0.72
C GLY A 35 -2.08 -5.96 1.12
N VAL A 36 -3.12 -5.13 1.23
CA VAL A 36 -3.03 -3.80 1.85
C VAL A 36 -3.36 -3.92 3.34
N THR A 37 -2.52 -3.32 4.18
CA THR A 37 -2.78 -3.12 5.60
C THR A 37 -3.11 -1.65 5.81
N PHE A 38 -4.37 -1.39 6.17
CA PHE A 38 -4.84 -0.06 6.53
C PHE A 38 -5.35 -0.09 7.97
N SER A 39 -4.81 0.76 8.84
CA SER A 39 -5.15 0.79 10.28
C SER A 39 -6.58 1.26 10.55
N GLY A 40 -7.24 1.83 9.55
CA GLY A 40 -8.57 2.44 9.67
C GLY A 40 -8.50 3.94 9.96
N ASP A 41 -7.33 4.46 10.32
CA ASP A 41 -7.09 5.88 10.50
C ASP A 41 -6.47 6.49 9.22
N ALA A 42 -7.18 7.45 8.63
CA ALA A 42 -6.73 8.13 7.43
C ALA A 42 -5.49 9.00 7.65
N ASP A 43 -5.23 9.45 8.88
CA ASP A 43 -4.10 10.33 9.21
C ASP A 43 -2.83 9.57 9.63
N ASP A 44 -2.91 8.23 9.70
CA ASP A 44 -1.78 7.38 10.01
C ASP A 44 -0.61 7.58 9.03
N PHE A 45 0.62 7.46 9.52
CA PHE A 45 1.85 7.69 8.75
C PHE A 45 2.77 6.47 8.86
N PRO A 46 2.50 5.38 8.12
CA PRO A 46 3.36 4.21 8.16
C PRO A 46 4.78 4.56 7.73
N THR A 47 5.76 3.96 8.41
CA THR A 47 7.20 4.20 8.16
C THR A 47 7.90 2.94 7.65
N PRO A 48 9.03 3.08 6.92
CA PRO A 48 9.83 1.92 6.49
C PRO A 48 10.29 1.02 7.63
N LEU A 49 10.52 1.59 8.83
CA LEU A 49 10.93 0.83 10.01
C LEU A 49 9.82 -0.10 10.50
N GLU A 50 8.57 0.37 10.50
CA GLU A 50 7.41 -0.43 10.89
C GLU A 50 7.05 -1.50 9.86
N ALA A 51 7.26 -1.19 8.57
CA ALA A 51 6.99 -2.13 7.47
C ALA A 51 8.07 -3.22 7.29
N ALA A 52 9.26 -3.05 7.88
CA ALA A 52 10.38 -3.95 7.66
C ALA A 52 10.07 -5.38 8.13
N GLY A 53 10.30 -6.37 7.25
CA GLY A 53 10.02 -7.77 7.54
C GLY A 53 8.54 -8.18 7.40
N ASP A 54 7.63 -7.25 7.11
CA ASP A 54 6.23 -7.55 6.83
C ASP A 54 5.98 -7.62 5.31
N PRO A 55 5.31 -8.66 4.79
CA PRO A 55 5.02 -8.79 3.37
C PRO A 55 3.87 -7.92 2.86
N SER A 56 3.23 -7.11 3.72
CA SER A 56 2.08 -6.28 3.38
C SER A 56 2.49 -4.91 2.82
N THR A 57 1.55 -4.24 2.16
CA THR A 57 1.68 -2.82 1.79
C THR A 57 0.85 -1.98 2.76
N PHE A 58 1.51 -1.09 3.48
CA PHE A 58 0.86 -0.19 4.44
C PHE A 58 0.44 1.09 3.74
N VAL A 59 -0.77 1.57 4.03
CA VAL A 59 -1.32 2.81 3.47
C VAL A 59 -1.74 3.74 4.60
N GLY A 60 -1.57 5.04 4.41
CA GLY A 60 -2.01 6.08 5.33
C GLY A 60 -2.05 7.45 4.65
N ARG A 61 -2.26 8.51 5.43
CA ARG A 61 -2.36 9.91 4.97
C ARG A 61 -3.34 10.10 3.81
N VAL A 62 -4.49 9.44 3.87
CA VAL A 62 -5.47 9.45 2.79
C VAL A 62 -6.27 10.75 2.82
N ARG A 63 -6.29 11.47 1.70
CA ARG A 63 -7.05 12.71 1.50
C ARG A 63 -7.80 12.66 0.19
N VAL A 64 -8.99 13.26 0.17
CA VAL A 64 -9.85 13.32 -1.01
C VAL A 64 -10.31 14.76 -1.23
N GLU A 65 -10.14 15.24 -2.46
CA GLU A 65 -10.58 16.56 -2.92
C GLU A 65 -11.26 16.42 -4.29
N GLY A 66 -12.59 16.34 -4.31
CA GLY A 66 -13.35 16.10 -5.55
C GLY A 66 -13.07 14.71 -6.14
N ASN A 67 -12.44 14.66 -7.32
CA ASN A 67 -11.99 13.43 -7.98
C ASN A 67 -10.53 13.08 -7.71
N VAL A 68 -9.84 13.82 -6.84
CA VAL A 68 -8.43 13.60 -6.53
C VAL A 68 -8.29 12.85 -5.21
N VAL A 69 -7.43 11.82 -5.21
CA VAL A 69 -7.02 11.07 -4.03
C VAL A 69 -5.52 11.23 -3.83
N GLN A 70 -5.10 11.56 -2.62
CA GLN A 70 -3.71 11.58 -2.22
C GLN A 70 -3.50 10.60 -1.07
N TYR A 71 -2.44 9.81 -1.11
CA TYR A 71 -2.11 8.89 -0.03
C TYR A 71 -0.62 8.61 0.06
N TRP A 72 -0.21 8.06 1.19
CA TRP A 72 1.14 7.58 1.46
C TRP A 72 1.11 6.07 1.56
N CYS A 73 2.07 5.37 0.93
CA CYS A 73 2.23 3.94 1.10
C CYS A 73 3.66 3.52 1.33
N VAL A 74 3.85 2.44 2.09
CA VAL A 74 5.15 1.88 2.47
C VAL A 74 5.12 0.36 2.41
N SER A 75 6.20 -0.26 1.94
CA SER A 75 6.35 -1.71 1.99
C SER A 75 7.81 -2.14 2.07
N ASP A 76 8.07 -3.32 2.61
CA ASP A 76 9.38 -3.97 2.51
C ASP A 76 9.69 -4.34 1.05
N ASN A 77 10.74 -3.71 0.50
CA ASN A 77 11.11 -3.87 -0.90
C ASN A 77 11.80 -5.21 -1.22
N LEU A 78 12.27 -5.94 -0.22
CA LEU A 78 12.85 -7.29 -0.39
C LEU A 78 11.77 -8.37 -0.31
N LEU A 79 10.68 -8.11 0.43
CA LEU A 79 9.52 -9.00 0.52
C LEU A 79 8.47 -8.64 -0.53
N LYS A 80 7.54 -7.73 -0.23
CA LYS A 80 6.46 -7.37 -1.15
C LYS A 80 6.99 -6.83 -2.48
N GLY A 81 8.13 -6.15 -2.46
CA GLY A 81 8.80 -5.68 -3.68
C GLY A 81 9.60 -6.74 -4.46
N ALA A 82 9.83 -7.94 -3.90
CA ALA A 82 10.60 -8.99 -4.57
C ALA A 82 10.14 -10.41 -4.21
N ALA A 83 10.59 -10.97 -3.07
CA ALA A 83 10.45 -12.39 -2.75
C ALA A 83 8.98 -12.85 -2.65
N THR A 84 8.18 -12.13 -1.86
CA THR A 84 6.76 -12.50 -1.65
C THR A 84 5.98 -12.36 -2.95
N ASN A 85 6.23 -11.31 -3.73
CA ASN A 85 5.53 -11.12 -4.99
C ASN A 85 5.86 -12.23 -6.00
N ALA A 86 7.10 -12.70 -6.04
CA ALA A 86 7.47 -13.83 -6.89
C ALA A 86 6.73 -15.12 -6.50
N VAL A 87 6.59 -15.39 -5.20
CA VAL A 87 5.81 -16.53 -4.70
C VAL A 87 4.32 -16.36 -5.05
N GLN A 88 3.72 -15.19 -4.79
CA GLN A 88 2.31 -14.92 -5.10
C GLN A 88 1.98 -15.11 -6.59
N ILE A 89 2.88 -14.68 -7.49
CA ILE A 89 2.72 -14.93 -8.93
C ILE A 89 2.78 -16.42 -9.23
N ALA A 90 3.72 -17.16 -8.63
CA ALA A 90 3.82 -18.60 -8.83
C ALA A 90 2.58 -19.35 -8.32
N GLU A 91 2.08 -18.98 -7.13
CA GLU A 91 0.84 -19.53 -6.53
C GLU A 91 -0.36 -19.35 -7.47
N GLU A 92 -0.52 -18.15 -8.04
CA GLU A 92 -1.60 -17.85 -8.97
C GLU A 92 -1.49 -18.68 -10.27
N LEU A 93 -0.28 -18.89 -10.78
CA LEU A 93 -0.04 -19.68 -11.99
C LEU A 93 -0.34 -21.18 -11.81
N VAL A 94 -0.06 -21.74 -10.63
CA VAL A 94 -0.24 -23.18 -10.36
C VAL A 94 -1.55 -23.50 -9.64
N GLY A 95 -2.28 -22.49 -9.16
CA GLY A 95 -3.54 -22.65 -8.43
C GLY A 95 -3.38 -23.25 -7.02
N VAL A 96 -2.24 -23.02 -6.38
CA VAL A 96 -1.93 -23.54 -5.03
C VAL A 96 -1.43 -22.38 -4.17
N ARG A 97 -1.92 -22.27 -2.93
CA ARG A 97 -1.37 -21.36 -1.91
C ARG A 97 -0.51 -22.16 -0.94
N VAL A 98 0.67 -21.63 -0.61
CA VAL A 98 1.66 -22.25 0.29
C VAL A 98 1.53 -21.69 1.71
#